data_AF-A0A183V0Z6-F1
#
_entry.id   AF-A0A183V0Z6-F1
#
_cell.length_a   1.000
_cell.length_b   1.000
_cell.length_c   1.000
_cell.angle_alpha   90.00
_cell.angle_beta   90.00
_cell.angle_gamma   90.00
#
_symmetry.space_group_name_H-M   'P 1'
#
loop_
_entity.id
_entity.type
_entity.pdbx_description
1 polymer ?
#
loop_
_entity_poly.entity_id
_entity_poly.type
_entity_poly.pdbx_seq_one_letter_code
_entity_poly.pdbx_strand_id
1 'polypeptide(L)'
;METLLEYAFGVKFKVTGDPLEADKPALVIMNHRTRLDWMYFWSAIFKINPWLICSSKISLKEQLRKLPGAGFGMAANHFIFLRRHIEEDKRRLSEAIDYYVGMGRNYQVSGLN
;
A
#
# COMPACT_ATOMS: atom_id res chain seq x y z
N MET A 1 12.54 7.32 14.23
CA MET A 1 12.10 8.35 13.26
C MET A 1 10.59 8.49 13.39
N GLU A 2 10.09 9.72 13.42
CA GLU A 2 8.65 10.02 13.54
C GLU A 2 8.00 9.97 12.15
N THR A 3 6.79 9.42 12.06
CA THR A 3 6.00 9.46 10.83
C THR A 3 5.32 10.81 10.69
N LEU A 4 4.87 11.15 9.47
CA LEU A 4 4.12 12.38 9.23
C LEU A 4 2.93 12.53 10.18
N LEU A 5 2.24 11.42 10.51
CA LEU A 5 1.07 11.45 11.39
C LEU A 5 1.44 11.70 12.86
N GLU A 6 2.59 11.20 13.31
CA GLU A 6 3.10 11.50 14.66
C GLU A 6 3.49 12.99 14.75
N TYR A 7 4.22 13.50 13.76
CA TYR A 7 4.71 14.88 13.76
C TYR A 7 3.59 15.91 13.57
N ALA A 8 2.74 15.75 12.55
CA ALA A 8 1.75 16.77 12.19
C ALA A 8 0.49 16.74 13.05
N PHE A 9 0.11 15.56 13.59
CA PHE A 9 -1.17 15.37 14.28
C PHE A 9 -1.02 14.83 15.70
N GLY A 10 0.20 14.59 16.19
CA GLY A 10 0.44 14.05 17.54
C GLY A 10 -0.12 12.63 17.75
N VAL A 11 -0.35 11.89 16.66
CA VAL A 11 -0.85 10.51 16.72
C VAL A 11 0.21 9.63 17.38
N LYS A 12 -0.21 8.66 18.20
CA LYS A 12 0.68 7.64 18.77
C LYS A 12 0.40 6.30 18.13
N PHE A 13 1.43 5.66 17.59
CA PHE A 13 1.32 4.33 16.98
C PHE A 13 1.77 3.25 17.95
N LYS A 14 0.98 2.18 18.03
CA LYS A 14 1.38 0.90 18.63
C LYS A 14 1.13 -0.20 17.61
N VAL A 15 2.20 -0.87 17.20
CA VAL A 15 2.14 -2.03 16.31
C VAL A 15 2.47 -3.27 17.13
N THR A 16 1.67 -4.32 17.02
CA THR A 16 1.83 -5.57 17.77
C THR A 16 1.59 -6.76 16.85
N GLY A 17 2.19 -7.90 17.19
CA GLY A 17 2.13 -9.13 16.39
C GLY A 17 3.42 -9.37 15.63
N ASP A 18 3.37 -10.32 14.69
CA ASP A 18 4.54 -10.71 13.91
C ASP A 18 4.93 -9.63 12.89
N PRO A 19 6.23 -9.34 12.73
CA PRO A 19 6.68 -8.34 11.77
C PRO A 19 6.52 -8.85 10.33
N LEU A 20 6.26 -7.91 9.43
CA LEU A 20 6.31 -8.18 7.99
C LEU A 20 7.77 -8.38 7.54
N GLU A 21 8.04 -9.54 6.96
CA GLU A 21 9.33 -9.92 6.41
C GLU A 21 9.54 -9.29 5.02
N ALA A 22 10.57 -8.45 4.86
CA ALA A 22 10.84 -7.73 3.61
C ALA A 22 11.37 -8.65 2.49
N ASP A 23 11.96 -9.77 2.86
CA ASP A 23 12.49 -10.81 1.99
C ASP A 23 11.44 -11.81 1.52
N LYS A 24 10.17 -11.67 1.93
CA LYS A 24 9.07 -12.55 1.52
C LYS A 24 7.90 -11.76 0.94
N PRO A 25 7.20 -12.30 -0.08
CA PRO A 25 5.96 -11.70 -0.55
C PRO A 25 4.87 -11.84 0.51
N ALA A 26 4.00 -10.84 0.64
CA ALA A 26 2.89 -10.88 1.59
C ALA A 26 1.63 -10.25 1.01
N LEU A 27 0.46 -10.79 1.39
CA LEU A 27 -0.84 -10.18 1.14
C LEU A 27 -1.37 -9.60 2.47
N VAL A 28 -1.48 -8.27 2.52
CA VAL A 28 -2.00 -7.56 3.69
C VAL A 28 -3.47 -7.24 3.46
N ILE A 29 -4.34 -7.78 4.29
CA ILE A 29 -5.77 -7.47 4.27
C ILE A 29 -6.09 -6.66 5.52
N MET A 30 -6.73 -5.51 5.33
CA MET A 30 -7.14 -4.67 6.44
C MET A 30 -8.54 -4.09 6.24
N ASN A 31 -9.20 -3.80 7.35
CA ASN A 31 -10.48 -3.12 7.37
C ASN A 31 -10.32 -1.66 6.93
N HIS A 32 -11.12 -1.18 5.96
CA HIS A 32 -11.09 0.21 5.52
C HIS A 32 -12.18 1.05 6.22
N ARG A 33 -11.87 1.58 7.41
CA ARG A 33 -12.82 2.43 8.17
C ARG A 33 -12.74 3.91 7.82
N THR A 34 -11.59 4.40 7.38
CA THR A 34 -11.35 5.84 7.15
C THR A 34 -10.63 6.10 5.83
N ARG A 35 -10.79 7.30 5.29
CA ARG A 35 -10.06 7.72 4.08
C ARG A 35 -8.55 7.84 4.28
N LEU A 36 -8.07 7.80 5.53
CA LEU A 36 -6.66 7.94 5.90
C LEU A 36 -6.00 6.59 6.23
N ASP A 37 -6.70 5.46 6.07
CA ASP A 37 -6.17 4.14 6.43
C ASP A 37 -4.84 3.79 5.75
N TRP A 38 -4.66 4.22 4.50
CA TRP A 38 -3.40 4.04 3.79
C TRP A 38 -2.23 4.79 4.46
N MET A 39 -2.45 5.94 5.10
CA MET A 39 -1.43 6.67 5.86
C MET A 39 -1.12 5.98 7.20
N TYR A 40 -2.14 5.42 7.85
CA TYR A 40 -1.94 4.60 9.05
C TYR A 40 -1.16 3.32 8.71
N PHE A 41 -1.47 2.68 7.60
CA PHE A 41 -0.74 1.50 7.12
C PHE A 41 0.72 1.83 6.81
N TRP A 42 0.99 2.89 6.05
CA TRP A 42 2.36 3.35 5.80
C TRP A 42 3.14 3.63 7.08
N SER A 43 2.49 4.28 8.05
CA SER A 43 3.10 4.53 9.36
C SER A 43 3.42 3.23 10.09
N ALA A 44 2.51 2.24 10.05
CA ALA A 44 2.72 0.95 10.69
C ALA A 44 3.88 0.17 10.05
N ILE A 45 3.90 0.03 8.72
CA ILE A 45 4.99 -0.70 8.04
C ILE A 45 6.33 0.00 8.18
N PHE A 46 6.35 1.33 8.22
CA PHE A 46 7.57 2.10 8.49
C PHE A 46 8.16 1.81 9.86
N LYS A 47 7.30 1.67 10.88
CA LYS A 47 7.71 1.34 12.24
C LYS A 47 8.22 -0.10 12.35
N ILE A 48 7.71 -1.01 11.53
CA ILE A 48 8.21 -2.39 11.44
C ILE A 48 9.58 -2.41 10.75
N ASN A 49 9.64 -1.88 9.52
CA ASN A 49 10.87 -1.79 8.73
C ASN A 49 10.71 -0.67 7.66
N PRO A 50 11.53 0.40 7.71
CA PRO A 50 11.43 1.52 6.77
C PRO A 50 11.48 1.15 5.29
N TRP A 51 12.19 0.07 4.94
CA TRP A 51 12.32 -0.39 3.55
C TRP A 51 11.01 -0.93 2.98
N LEU A 52 10.07 -1.37 3.83
CA LEU A 52 8.76 -1.86 3.41
C LEU A 52 7.90 -0.79 2.75
N ILE A 53 8.15 0.50 3.01
CA ILE A 53 7.44 1.57 2.29
C ILE A 53 7.68 1.47 0.78
N CYS A 54 8.92 1.15 0.38
CA CYS A 54 9.31 1.10 -1.03
C CYS A 54 8.79 -0.16 -1.74
N SER A 55 8.70 -1.30 -1.02
CA SER A 55 8.22 -2.58 -1.56
C SER A 55 6.70 -2.77 -1.40
N SER A 56 6.04 -2.03 -0.53
CA SER A 56 4.59 -2.14 -0.36
C SER A 56 3.83 -1.62 -1.59
N LYS A 57 2.76 -2.31 -1.96
CA LYS A 57 1.85 -1.95 -3.07
C LYS A 57 0.44 -1.90 -2.53
N ILE A 58 -0.25 -0.77 -2.71
CA ILE A 58 -1.60 -0.58 -2.18
C ILE A 58 -2.62 -0.62 -3.31
N SER A 59 -3.73 -1.34 -3.12
CA SER A 59 -4.90 -1.20 -3.99
C SER A 59 -5.69 0.06 -3.65
N LEU A 60 -5.93 0.92 -4.63
CA LEU A 60 -6.57 2.23 -4.46
C LEU A 60 -7.70 2.42 -5.46
N LYS A 61 -8.62 3.35 -5.16
CA LYS A 61 -9.64 3.78 -6.14
C LYS A 61 -8.97 4.53 -7.28
N GLU A 62 -9.39 4.27 -8.52
CA GLU A 62 -8.84 4.94 -9.70
C GLU A 62 -8.93 6.47 -9.62
N GLN A 63 -9.98 7.00 -9.00
CA GLN A 63 -10.14 8.45 -8.83
C GLN A 63 -8.90 9.12 -8.19
N LEU A 64 -8.17 8.41 -7.33
CA LEU A 64 -6.96 8.91 -6.68
C LEU A 64 -5.78 9.08 -7.65
N ARG A 65 -5.76 8.34 -8.76
CA ARG A 65 -4.76 8.49 -9.82
C ARG A 65 -4.76 9.90 -10.42
N LYS A 66 -5.92 10.57 -10.43
CA LYS A 66 -6.10 11.90 -11.03
C LYS A 66 -5.64 13.04 -10.13
N LEU A 67 -5.27 12.77 -8.87
CA LEU A 67 -4.79 13.81 -7.96
C LEU A 67 -3.40 14.31 -8.39
N PRO A 68 -3.18 15.63 -8.56
CA PRO A 68 -1.87 16.16 -8.92
C PRO A 68 -0.87 15.88 -7.79
N GLY A 69 0.35 15.50 -8.15
CA GLY A 69 1.40 15.11 -7.20
C GLY A 69 1.17 13.72 -6.59
N ALA A 70 0.21 13.59 -5.68
CA ALA A 70 -0.04 12.33 -4.96
C ALA A 70 -0.41 11.17 -5.90
N GLY A 71 -1.32 11.41 -6.85
CA GLY A 71 -1.73 10.39 -7.82
C GLY A 71 -0.60 10.00 -8.77
N PHE A 72 0.25 10.95 -9.15
CA PHE A 72 1.47 10.69 -9.92
C PHE A 72 2.46 9.81 -9.16
N GLY A 73 2.73 10.14 -7.88
CA GLY A 73 3.61 9.33 -7.03
C GLY A 73 3.09 7.91 -6.81
N MET A 74 1.78 7.75 -6.58
CA MET A 74 1.15 6.43 -6.45
C MET A 74 1.23 5.62 -7.75
N ALA A 75 1.06 6.26 -8.90
CA ALA A 75 1.22 5.62 -10.20
C ALA A 75 2.68 5.22 -10.47
N ALA A 76 3.64 6.10 -10.16
CA ALA A 76 5.07 5.82 -10.28
C ALA A 76 5.52 4.66 -9.36
N ASN A 77 4.87 4.50 -8.19
CA ASN A 77 5.13 3.37 -7.31
C ASN A 77 4.37 2.08 -7.71
N HIS A 78 3.72 2.06 -8.88
CA HIS A 78 2.94 0.93 -9.40
C HIS A 78 1.85 0.42 -8.45
N PHE A 79 1.09 1.33 -7.85
CA PHE A 79 -0.11 0.96 -7.09
C PHE A 79 -1.23 0.45 -8.00
N ILE A 80 -2.09 -0.41 -7.44
CA ILE A 80 -3.15 -1.07 -8.20
C ILE A 80 -4.40 -0.20 -8.13
N PHE A 81 -4.78 0.42 -9.26
CA PHE A 81 -5.96 1.28 -9.32
C PHE A 81 -7.19 0.48 -9.76
N LEU A 82 -8.18 0.39 -8.87
CA LEU A 82 -9.43 -0.34 -9.07
C LEU A 82 -10.57 0.61 -9.48
N ARG A 83 -11.43 0.14 -10.40
CA ARG A 83 -12.61 0.87 -10.91
C ARG A 83 -13.93 0.41 -10.30
N ARG A 84 -13.92 -0.61 -9.42
CA ARG A 84 -15.13 -1.29 -8.90
C ARG A 84 -15.92 -1.95 -10.01
N HIS A 85 -15.21 -2.48 -11.00
CA HIS A 85 -15.77 -3.26 -12.10
C HIS A 85 -15.05 -4.60 -12.13
N ILE A 86 -15.71 -5.65 -11.65
CA ILE A 86 -15.07 -6.91 -11.25
C ILE A 86 -14.22 -7.54 -12.37
N GLU A 87 -14.73 -7.57 -13.60
CA GLU A 87 -14.02 -8.20 -14.73
C GLU A 87 -12.78 -7.39 -15.14
N GLU A 88 -12.86 -6.06 -15.05
CA GLU A 88 -11.73 -5.19 -15.39
C GLU A 88 -10.68 -5.18 -14.27
N ASP A 89 -11.13 -5.20 -13.02
CA ASP A 89 -10.29 -5.20 -11.83
C ASP A 89 -9.56 -6.53 -11.67
N LYS A 90 -10.19 -7.67 -11.98
CA LYS A 90 -9.52 -8.98 -12.07
C LYS A 90 -8.36 -8.94 -13.07
N ARG A 91 -8.61 -8.45 -14.30
CA ARG A 91 -7.56 -8.33 -15.33
C ARG A 91 -6.40 -7.46 -14.84
N ARG A 92 -6.68 -6.29 -14.26
CA ARG A 92 -5.65 -5.38 -13.72
C ARG A 92 -4.85 -6.00 -12.58
N LEU A 93 -5.51 -6.72 -11.67
CA LEU A 93 -4.85 -7.41 -10.57
C LEU A 93 -3.89 -8.47 -11.11
N SER A 94 -4.33 -9.29 -12.07
CA SER A 94 -3.46 -10.28 -12.73
C SER A 94 -2.26 -9.61 -13.39
N GLU A 95 -2.47 -8.58 -14.21
CA GLU A 95 -1.38 -7.84 -14.88
C GLU A 95 -0.40 -7.23 -13.88
N ALA A 96 -0.89 -6.70 -12.75
CA ALA A 96 -0.03 -6.15 -11.70
C ALA A 96 0.80 -7.25 -11.01
N ILE A 97 0.19 -8.40 -10.71
CA ILE A 97 0.89 -9.54 -10.11
C ILE A 97 1.95 -10.08 -11.07
N ASP A 98 1.62 -10.28 -12.34
CA ASP A 98 2.55 -10.74 -13.36
C ASP A 98 3.75 -9.78 -13.49
N TYR A 99 3.49 -8.48 -13.46
CA TYR A 99 4.54 -7.46 -13.42
C TYR A 99 5.42 -7.58 -12.18
N TYR A 100 4.83 -7.71 -10.98
CA TYR A 100 5.59 -7.85 -9.74
C TYR A 100 6.47 -9.10 -9.73
N VAL A 101 5.96 -10.23 -10.21
CA VAL A 101 6.73 -11.48 -10.36
C VAL A 101 7.85 -11.30 -11.38
N GLY A 102 7.58 -10.67 -12.52
CA GLY A 102 8.58 -10.43 -13.58
C GLY A 102 9.73 -9.52 -13.14
N MET A 103 9.54 -8.67 -12.14
CA MET A 103 10.58 -7.81 -11.57
C MET A 103 11.58 -8.57 -10.68
N GLY A 104 11.32 -9.83 -10.33
CA GLY A 104 12.21 -10.66 -9.49
C GLY A 104 12.42 -10.11 -8.08
N ARG A 105 11.43 -9.36 -7.55
CA ARG A 105 11.48 -8.74 -6.22
C ARG A 105 10.27 -9.19 -5.39
N ASN A 106 10.44 -9.19 -4.07
CA ASN A 106 9.36 -9.46 -3.14
C ASN A 106 8.59 -8.17 -2.83
N TYR A 107 7.27 -8.26 -2.93
CA TYR A 107 6.35 -7.14 -2.71
C TYR A 107 5.29 -7.52 -1.68
N GLN A 108 4.90 -6.55 -0.86
CA GLN A 108 3.79 -6.69 0.07
C GLN A 108 2.58 -5.97 -0.52
N VAL A 109 1.60 -6.72 -1.01
CA VAL A 109 0.40 -6.17 -1.65
C VAL A 109 -0.68 -6.01 -0.59
N SER A 110 -1.23 -4.80 -0.43
CA SER A 110 -2.28 -4.53 0.55
C SER A 110 -3.62 -4.21 -0.11
N GLY A 111 -4.66 -4.91 0.34
CA GLY A 111 -6.06 -4.67 0.00
C GLY A 111 -6.77 -3.87 1.09
N LEU A 112 -7.39 -2.75 0.71
CA LEU A 112 -8.30 -1.98 1.56
C LEU A 112 -9.74 -2.40 1.22
N ASN A 113 -10.38 -3.20 2.08
CA ASN A 113 -11.77 -3.64 1.93
C ASN A 113 -12.75 -2.55 2.36
#